data_AF-A0A519RHT4-F1
#
_entry.id   AF-A0A519RHT4-F1
#
_cell.length_a   1.000
_cell.length_b   1.000
_cell.length_c   1.000
_cell.angle_alpha   90.00
_cell.angle_beta   90.00
_cell.angle_gamma   90.00
#
_symmetry.space_group_name_H-M   'P 1'
#
loop_
_entity.id
_entity.type
_entity.pdbx_description
1 polymer ?
#
loop_
_entity_poly.entity_id
_entity_poly.type
_entity_poly.pdbx_seq_one_letter_code
_entity_poly.pdbx_strand_id
1 'polypeptide(L)'
;MKILGLYFESAIGILCFTFYYIYKKIDIMIRWNLKRIFTAKGVLTPNKFLIQNGHSKSYASSLMNGAVRSVSLDKLEMLCVSLNCTPNDLFDFVPDKKVSVPEGHALNSIRKSDFIEDIAKRMQDLPMEQIEEMWGKLRG
;
A
#
# COMPACT_ATOMS: atom_id res chain seq x y z
N MET A 1 2.83 -52.61 15.73
CA MET A 1 3.88 -51.81 15.04
C MET A 1 3.36 -51.28 13.69
N LYS A 2 2.27 -50.50 13.69
CA LYS A 2 1.73 -49.80 12.49
C LYS A 2 1.27 -48.36 12.77
N ILE A 3 1.42 -47.88 14.02
CA ILE A 3 0.92 -46.57 14.46
C ILE A 3 2.04 -45.51 14.50
N LEU A 4 3.32 -45.91 14.49
CA LEU A 4 4.45 -44.97 14.47
C LEU A 4 4.79 -44.39 13.08
N GLY A 5 4.27 -44.97 11.99
CA GLY A 5 4.58 -44.51 10.63
C GLY A 5 3.75 -43.31 10.14
N LEU A 6 2.56 -43.08 10.73
CA LEU A 6 1.63 -42.01 10.29
C LEU A 6 1.85 -40.67 11.02
N TYR A 7 2.63 -40.65 12.11
CA TYR A 7 2.97 -39.42 12.85
C TYR A 7 4.27 -38.76 12.38
N PHE A 8 5.11 -39.48 11.62
CA PHE A 8 6.41 -38.96 11.20
C PHE A 8 6.31 -38.09 9.93
N GLU A 9 5.38 -38.40 9.02
CA GLU A 9 5.16 -37.57 7.82
C GLU A 9 4.44 -36.24 8.12
N SER A 10 3.58 -36.19 9.14
CA SER A 10 2.86 -34.97 9.54
C SER A 10 3.74 -33.96 10.27
N ALA A 11 4.70 -34.43 11.07
CA ALA A 11 5.61 -33.55 11.81
C ALA A 11 6.60 -32.81 10.90
N ILE A 12 7.12 -33.46 9.84
CA ILE A 12 8.00 -32.83 8.85
C ILE A 12 7.24 -31.78 8.04
N GLY A 13 5.98 -32.05 7.66
CA GLY A 13 5.12 -31.09 6.98
C GLY A 13 4.84 -29.83 7.80
N ILE A 14 4.54 -29.98 9.09
CA ILE A 14 4.25 -28.86 10.00
C ILE A 14 5.53 -28.08 10.34
N LEU A 15 6.66 -28.75 10.56
CA LEU A 15 7.95 -28.09 10.75
C LEU A 15 8.39 -27.34 9.50
N CYS A 16 8.16 -27.86 8.31
CA CYS A 16 8.49 -27.18 7.05
C CYS A 16 7.53 -25.99 6.78
N PHE A 17 6.24 -26.13 7.09
CA PHE A 17 5.26 -25.02 6.97
C PHE A 17 5.53 -23.89 7.97
N THR A 18 5.89 -24.23 9.21
CA THR A 18 6.24 -23.24 10.24
C THR A 18 7.63 -22.64 10.00
N PHE A 19 8.65 -23.43 9.62
CA PHE A 19 9.94 -22.87 9.21
C PHE A 19 9.81 -21.95 7.98
N TYR A 20 9.00 -22.31 6.98
CA TYR A 20 8.73 -21.44 5.82
C TYR A 20 8.07 -20.11 6.25
N TYR A 21 7.08 -20.15 7.16
CA TYR A 21 6.45 -18.94 7.71
C TYR A 21 7.40 -18.11 8.60
N ILE A 22 8.38 -18.75 9.25
CA ILE A 22 9.34 -18.10 10.14
C ILE A 22 10.55 -17.51 9.36
N TYR A 23 10.97 -18.09 8.24
CA TYR A 23 12.25 -17.76 7.59
C TYR A 23 12.25 -16.85 6.35
N LYS A 24 11.11 -16.30 5.90
CA LYS A 24 11.17 -15.42 4.71
C LYS A 24 10.20 -14.25 4.66
N LYS A 25 10.07 -13.52 5.77
CA LYS A 25 9.67 -12.12 5.68
C LYS A 25 10.93 -11.27 5.48
N ILE A 26 11.45 -11.25 4.25
CA ILE A 26 12.26 -10.13 3.81
C ILE A 26 11.29 -8.95 3.81
N ASP A 27 11.37 -8.08 4.82
CA ASP A 27 10.57 -6.88 4.86
C ASP A 27 11.08 -5.95 3.76
N ILE A 28 10.49 -6.06 2.57
CA ILE A 28 10.75 -5.13 1.48
C ILE A 28 10.43 -3.72 2.00
N MET A 29 11.42 -2.85 1.94
CA MET A 29 11.37 -1.51 2.52
C MET A 29 10.60 -0.52 1.62
N ILE A 30 10.38 -0.86 0.34
CA ILE A 30 9.52 -0.09 -0.58
C ILE A 30 8.19 -0.81 -0.75
N ARG A 31 7.08 -0.11 -0.48
CA ARG A 31 5.72 -0.70 -0.46
C ARG A 31 4.76 0.18 -1.25
N TRP A 32 3.68 -0.42 -1.71
CA TRP A 32 2.55 0.33 -2.27
C TRP A 32 1.86 1.16 -1.20
N ASN A 33 1.56 2.42 -1.50
CA ASN A 33 0.77 3.30 -0.63
C ASN A 33 -0.45 3.86 -1.38
N LEU A 34 -1.23 2.95 -1.93
CA LEU A 34 -2.38 3.29 -2.76
C LEU A 34 -3.60 3.74 -1.95
N LYS A 35 -3.75 3.23 -0.72
CA LYS A 35 -4.86 3.65 0.14
C LYS A 35 -4.86 5.17 0.33
N ARG A 36 -3.70 5.75 0.64
CA ARG A 36 -3.53 7.18 0.84
C ARG A 36 -3.92 8.01 -0.38
N ILE A 37 -3.48 7.62 -1.58
CA ILE A 37 -3.80 8.39 -2.79
C ILE A 37 -5.28 8.30 -3.14
N PHE A 38 -5.90 7.14 -2.97
CA PHE A 38 -7.35 6.99 -3.18
C PHE A 38 -8.14 7.85 -2.20
N THR A 39 -7.75 7.89 -0.93
CA THR A 39 -8.36 8.79 0.07
C THR A 39 -8.17 10.26 -0.32
N ALA A 40 -6.96 10.68 -0.68
CA ALA A 40 -6.68 12.06 -1.08
C ALA A 40 -7.49 12.51 -2.31
N LYS A 41 -7.74 11.58 -3.24
CA LYS A 41 -8.50 11.83 -4.48
C LYS A 41 -10.01 11.62 -4.30
N GLY A 42 -10.50 11.32 -3.09
CA GLY A 42 -11.93 11.09 -2.83
C GLY A 42 -12.50 9.82 -3.48
N VAL A 43 -11.66 8.84 -3.80
CA VAL A 43 -12.08 7.59 -4.44
C VAL A 43 -12.58 6.60 -3.39
N LEU A 44 -13.90 6.47 -3.29
CA LEU A 44 -14.57 5.62 -2.30
C LEU A 44 -14.47 4.11 -2.60
N THR A 45 -14.32 3.74 -3.87
CA THR A 45 -14.29 2.33 -4.30
C THR A 45 -13.05 2.02 -5.15
N PRO A 46 -11.85 1.91 -4.53
CA PRO A 46 -10.58 1.74 -5.25
C PRO A 46 -10.56 0.59 -6.27
N ASN A 47 -11.07 -0.59 -5.88
CA ASN A 47 -11.12 -1.74 -6.79
C ASN A 47 -12.00 -1.47 -8.02
N LYS A 48 -13.15 -0.81 -7.84
CA LYS A 48 -14.04 -0.45 -8.94
C LYS A 48 -13.38 0.58 -9.85
N PHE A 49 -12.77 1.60 -9.27
CA PHE A 49 -12.01 2.62 -10.00
C PHE A 49 -10.92 1.99 -10.88
N LEU A 50 -10.11 1.10 -10.31
CA LEU A 50 -9.05 0.41 -11.05
C LEU A 50 -9.60 -0.41 -12.21
N ILE A 51 -10.70 -1.14 -12.00
CA ILE A 51 -11.34 -1.95 -13.05
C ILE A 51 -11.90 -1.07 -14.16
N GLN A 52 -12.57 0.03 -13.81
CA GLN A 52 -13.12 0.98 -14.78
C GLN A 52 -12.03 1.67 -15.60
N ASN A 53 -10.84 1.84 -15.03
CA ASN A 53 -9.69 2.38 -15.74
C ASN A 53 -8.91 1.32 -16.53
N GLY A 54 -9.34 0.05 -16.58
CA GLY A 54 -8.77 -0.97 -17.47
C GLY A 54 -7.89 -2.02 -16.78
N HIS A 55 -7.81 -2.03 -15.44
CA HIS A 55 -7.12 -3.09 -14.71
C HIS A 55 -7.99 -4.34 -14.54
N SER A 56 -7.39 -5.53 -14.56
CA SER A 56 -8.14 -6.76 -14.26
C SER A 56 -8.56 -6.81 -12.79
N LYS A 57 -9.70 -7.45 -12.49
CA LYS A 57 -10.21 -7.62 -11.11
C LYS A 57 -9.18 -8.27 -10.18
N SER A 58 -8.47 -9.29 -10.67
CA SER A 58 -7.42 -9.97 -9.90
C SER A 58 -6.24 -9.05 -9.60
N TYR A 59 -5.80 -8.25 -10.59
CA TYR A 59 -4.73 -7.29 -10.40
C TYR A 59 -5.13 -6.18 -9.43
N ALA A 60 -6.32 -5.59 -9.58
CA ALA A 60 -6.83 -4.57 -8.68
C ALA A 60 -6.88 -5.05 -7.22
N SER A 61 -7.42 -6.25 -6.98
CA SER A 61 -7.45 -6.86 -5.65
C SER A 61 -6.04 -7.08 -5.08
N SER A 62 -5.14 -7.68 -5.87
CA SER A 62 -3.76 -7.93 -5.45
C SER A 62 -3.01 -6.62 -5.14
N LEU A 63 -3.27 -5.59 -5.93
CA LEU A 63 -2.66 -4.27 -5.81
C LEU A 63 -3.13 -3.56 -4.54
N MET A 64 -4.43 -3.57 -4.26
CA MET A 64 -5.00 -3.00 -3.03
C MET A 64 -4.57 -3.75 -1.76
N ASN A 65 -4.32 -5.06 -1.86
CA ASN A 65 -3.82 -5.87 -0.76
C ASN A 65 -2.29 -5.77 -0.59
N GLY A 66 -1.59 -4.99 -1.42
CA GLY A 66 -0.13 -4.86 -1.37
C GLY A 66 0.63 -6.15 -1.76
N ALA A 67 -0.04 -7.10 -2.41
CA ALA A 67 0.53 -8.38 -2.82
C ALA A 67 1.37 -8.27 -4.11
N VAL A 68 1.19 -7.20 -4.88
CA VAL A 68 1.94 -6.94 -6.11
C VAL A 68 3.39 -6.58 -5.76
N ARG A 69 4.34 -7.43 -6.15
CA ARG A 69 5.80 -7.20 -5.92
C ARG A 69 6.53 -6.61 -7.12
N SER A 70 5.92 -6.68 -8.30
CA SER A 70 6.45 -6.14 -9.54
C SER A 70 5.33 -5.48 -10.36
N VAL A 71 5.66 -4.43 -11.08
CA VAL A 71 4.75 -3.71 -11.97
C VAL A 71 5.48 -3.40 -13.26
N SER A 72 4.82 -3.60 -14.41
CA SER A 72 5.37 -3.14 -15.69
C SER A 72 5.26 -1.62 -15.77
N LEU A 73 6.12 -0.99 -16.58
CA LEU A 73 6.09 0.46 -16.76
C LEU A 73 4.74 0.92 -17.30
N ASP A 74 4.14 0.21 -18.26
CA ASP A 74 2.82 0.53 -18.81
C ASP A 74 1.74 0.59 -17.72
N LYS A 75 1.76 -0.35 -16.77
CA LYS A 75 0.78 -0.37 -15.66
C LYS A 75 1.04 0.75 -14.66
N LEU A 76 2.31 1.07 -14.41
CA LEU A 76 2.71 2.16 -13.53
C LEU A 76 2.29 3.52 -14.12
N GLU A 77 2.52 3.72 -15.41
CA GLU A 77 2.11 4.91 -16.16
C GLU A 77 0.59 5.04 -16.17
N MET A 78 -0.12 3.97 -16.48
CA MET A 78 -1.59 3.91 -16.46
C MET A 78 -2.17 4.32 -15.10
N LEU A 79 -1.57 3.85 -14.00
CA LEU A 79 -1.95 4.29 -12.64
C LEU A 79 -1.71 5.79 -12.45
N CYS A 80 -0.55 6.30 -12.85
CA CYS A 80 -0.17 7.70 -12.72
C CYS A 80 -1.10 8.62 -13.51
N VAL A 81 -1.43 8.25 -14.76
CA VAL A 81 -2.36 8.98 -15.63
C VAL A 81 -3.76 8.98 -15.01
N SER A 82 -4.26 7.82 -14.59
CA SER A 82 -5.62 7.69 -14.03
C SER A 82 -5.79 8.46 -12.72
N LEU A 83 -4.75 8.50 -11.88
CA LEU A 83 -4.78 9.17 -10.58
C LEU A 83 -4.28 10.61 -10.61
N ASN A 84 -3.75 11.06 -11.75
CA ASN A 84 -3.03 12.33 -11.89
C ASN A 84 -1.98 12.50 -10.77
N CYS A 85 -0.96 11.63 -10.79
CA CYS A 85 0.14 11.60 -9.82
C CYS A 85 1.46 11.16 -10.47
N THR A 86 2.54 11.14 -9.69
CA THR A 86 3.85 10.63 -10.12
C THR A 86 4.09 9.22 -9.58
N PRO A 87 5.08 8.48 -10.11
CA PRO A 87 5.45 7.17 -9.56
C PRO A 87 5.80 7.21 -8.07
N ASN A 88 6.48 8.27 -7.61
CA ASN A 88 6.85 8.45 -6.20
C ASN A 88 5.65 8.63 -5.27
N ASP A 89 4.46 8.93 -5.80
CA ASP A 89 3.24 9.08 -5.00
C ASP A 89 2.57 7.74 -4.68
N LEU A 90 2.85 6.71 -5.49
CA LEU A 90 2.28 5.37 -5.38
C LEU A 90 3.06 4.47 -4.41
N PHE A 91 4.30 4.85 -4.10
CA PHE A 91 5.19 4.10 -3.22
C PHE A 91 5.42 4.81 -1.89
N ASP A 92 5.81 4.01 -0.90
CA ASP A 92 6.25 4.46 0.42
C ASP A 92 7.48 3.67 0.86
N PHE A 93 8.34 4.33 1.62
CA PHE A 93 9.57 3.78 2.15
C PHE A 93 9.46 3.57 3.66
N VAL A 94 9.42 2.30 4.07
CA VAL A 94 9.33 1.86 5.46
C VAL A 94 10.58 1.07 5.80
N PRO A 95 11.55 1.65 6.53
CA PRO A 95 12.81 0.98 6.82
C PRO A 95 12.60 -0.26 7.71
N ASP A 96 13.35 -1.32 7.44
CA ASP A 96 13.44 -2.50 8.30
C ASP A 96 14.24 -2.14 9.57
N LYS A 97 13.87 -2.72 10.70
CA LYS A 97 14.62 -2.61 11.97
C LYS A 97 16.04 -3.15 11.85
N LYS A 98 16.30 -4.06 10.90
CA LYS A 98 17.61 -4.68 10.68
C LYS A 98 18.50 -3.93 9.69
N VAL A 99 17.91 -3.06 8.86
CA VAL A 99 18.62 -2.34 7.80
C VAL A 99 18.33 -0.85 7.97
N SER A 100 19.25 -0.13 8.63
CA SER A 100 19.14 1.32 8.76
C SER A 100 19.66 2.01 7.50
N VAL A 101 18.80 2.80 6.86
CA VAL A 101 19.24 3.76 5.84
C VAL A 101 19.70 5.04 6.55
N PRO A 102 20.85 5.64 6.17
CA PRO A 102 21.31 6.89 6.78
C PRO A 102 20.26 8.00 6.73
N GLU A 103 20.23 8.87 7.74
CA GLU A 103 19.22 9.95 7.84
C GLU A 103 19.24 10.89 6.63
N GLY A 104 20.42 11.16 6.06
CA GLY A 104 20.58 12.01 4.87
C GLY A 104 20.32 11.33 3.52
N HIS A 105 19.86 10.07 3.50
CA HIS A 105 19.69 9.33 2.25
C HIS A 105 18.43 9.75 1.48
N ALA A 106 18.51 9.81 0.15
CA ALA A 106 17.42 10.26 -0.72
C ALA A 106 16.13 9.44 -0.59
N LEU A 107 16.20 8.14 -0.27
CA LEU A 107 15.01 7.28 -0.04
C LEU A 107 14.09 7.80 1.06
N ASN A 108 14.62 8.54 2.05
CA ASN A 108 13.80 9.14 3.10
C ASN A 108 12.81 10.18 2.53
N SER A 109 13.06 10.73 1.35
CA SER A 109 12.12 11.66 0.67
C SER A 109 10.85 10.97 0.15
N ILE A 110 10.88 9.66 -0.07
CA ILE A 110 9.72 8.89 -0.56
C ILE A 110 8.83 8.45 0.60
N ARG A 111 9.34 8.48 1.84
CA ARG A 111 8.57 8.17 3.03
C ARG A 111 7.38 9.12 3.14
N LYS A 112 6.18 8.55 3.23
CA LYS A 112 4.94 9.32 3.28
C LYS A 112 4.52 9.53 4.72
N SER A 113 4.09 10.75 5.04
CA SER A 113 3.46 11.05 6.31
C SER A 113 1.96 10.75 6.25
N ASP A 114 1.36 10.57 7.42
CA ASP A 114 -0.08 10.37 7.60
C ASP A 114 -0.89 11.66 7.42
N PHE A 115 -0.27 12.71 6.86
CA PHE A 115 -0.83 14.06 6.70
C PHE A 115 -2.21 14.08 6.04
N ILE A 116 -2.48 13.22 5.04
CA ILE A 116 -3.79 13.14 4.39
C ILE A 116 -4.86 12.59 5.34
N GLU A 117 -4.54 11.58 6.14
CA GLU A 117 -5.49 11.05 7.13
C GLU A 117 -5.77 12.10 8.22
N ASP A 118 -4.75 12.86 8.61
CA ASP A 118 -4.90 13.95 9.57
C ASP A 118 -5.73 15.12 9.02
N ILE A 119 -5.53 15.51 7.75
CA ILE A 119 -6.40 16.50 7.09
C ILE A 119 -7.84 16.00 7.07
N ALA A 120 -8.07 14.76 6.62
CA ALA A 120 -9.42 14.22 6.46
C ALA A 120 -10.17 14.21 7.80
N LYS A 121 -9.51 13.84 8.90
CA LYS A 121 -10.07 13.91 10.26
C LYS A 121 -10.40 15.34 10.65
N ARG A 122 -9.44 16.27 10.50
CA ARG A 122 -9.64 17.67 10.85
C ARG A 122 -10.80 18.29 10.08
N MET A 123 -10.93 18.00 8.78
CA MET A 123 -12.04 18.50 7.96
C MET A 123 -13.41 18.02 8.45
N GLN A 124 -13.52 16.85 9.08
CA GLN A 124 -14.78 16.36 9.65
C GLN A 124 -15.20 17.14 10.90
N ASP A 125 -14.23 17.66 11.66
CA ASP A 125 -14.48 18.39 12.90
C ASP A 125 -14.74 19.90 12.67
N LEU A 126 -14.52 20.39 11.44
CA LEU A 126 -14.70 21.80 11.12
C LEU A 126 -16.19 22.16 10.97
N PRO A 127 -16.63 23.32 11.51
CA PRO A 127 -17.96 23.84 11.23
C PRO A 127 -18.07 24.24 9.76
N MET A 128 -19.30 24.18 9.23
CA MET A 128 -19.58 24.39 7.80
C MET A 128 -19.06 25.75 7.29
N GLU A 129 -19.16 26.80 8.09
CA GLU A 129 -18.67 28.15 7.77
C GLU A 129 -17.17 28.16 7.42
N GLN A 130 -16.34 27.42 8.18
CA GLN A 130 -14.90 27.35 7.91
C GLN A 130 -14.59 26.55 6.64
N ILE A 131 -15.39 25.51 6.35
CA ILE A 131 -15.26 24.72 5.12
C ILE A 131 -15.59 25.59 3.91
N GLU A 132 -16.64 26.42 3.98
CA GLU A 132 -17.01 27.36 2.92
C GLU A 132 -15.94 28.42 2.69
N GLU A 133 -15.37 28.98 3.76
CA GLU A 133 -14.26 29.95 3.67
C GLU A 133 -13.05 29.33 2.96
N MET A 134 -12.65 28.12 3.37
CA MET A 134 -11.54 27.39 2.75
C MET A 134 -11.81 27.10 1.28
N TRP A 135 -13.02 26.65 0.95
CA TRP A 135 -13.43 26.41 -0.43
C TRP A 135 -13.39 27.69 -1.28
N GLY A 136 -13.82 28.81 -0.72
CA GLY A 136 -13.73 30.13 -1.37
C GLY A 136 -12.31 30.49 -1.78
N LYS A 137 -11.32 30.23 -0.92
CA LYS A 137 -9.89 30.47 -1.21
C LYS A 137 -9.33 29.55 -2.31
N LEU A 138 -9.82 28.31 -2.40
CA LEU A 138 -9.38 27.33 -3.40
C LEU A 138 -10.01 27.56 -4.77
N ARG A 139 -11.22 28.13 -4.81
CA ARG A 139 -11.96 28.35 -6.05
C ARG A 139 -11.42 29.53 -6.87
N GLY A 140 -10.81 30.52 -6.22
CA GLY A 140 -10.36 31.75 -6.88
C GLY A 140 -11.51 32.66 -7.26
#